data_AF-A0A4V2YAX0-F1
#
_entry.id   AF-A0A4V2YAX0-F1
#
_cell.length_a   1.000
_cell.length_b   1.000
_cell.length_c   1.000
_cell.angle_alpha   90.00
_cell.angle_beta   90.00
_cell.angle_gamma   90.00
#
_symmetry.space_group_name_H-M   'P 1'
#
loop_
_entity.id
_entity.type
_entity.pdbx_description
1 polymer ?
#
loop_
_entity_poly.entity_id
_entity_poly.type
_entity_poly.pdbx_seq_one_letter_code
_entity_poly.pdbx_strand_id
1 'polypeptide(L)'
;MVDASADVRVSDHAFGLLDGGEIPIETADYSNGLVVLMSAGALLYTGIDTGVVHVGLTLASQPPDNLVPDAGTDDNLGASWQDIVEASVHAPRGQLRLDSLDTGPVSDVPLLSPHGPGWYRLRAFVRGRDTHFDAVADAAVEEYHLQLWPAPPAPAVLIRTTDQCGAGLRSASAPASHPAEPPPRQQAEQQTRNRLDQAIRKATGRPPA
;
A
#
# COMPACT_ATOMS: atom_id res chain seq x y z
N MET A 1 -8.48 -23.03 -9.97
CA MET A 1 -8.03 -21.68 -10.32
C MET A 1 -9.15 -21.06 -11.13
N VAL A 2 -9.58 -19.85 -10.76
CA VAL A 2 -10.61 -19.10 -11.48
C VAL A 2 -9.97 -17.81 -11.94
N ASP A 3 -10.02 -17.56 -13.25
CA ASP A 3 -9.48 -16.36 -13.86
C ASP A 3 -10.62 -15.50 -14.40
N ALA A 4 -10.54 -14.20 -14.16
CA ALA A 4 -11.53 -13.22 -14.63
C ALA A 4 -10.85 -11.88 -14.89
N SER A 5 -11.49 -11.00 -15.65
CA SER A 5 -11.07 -9.61 -15.77
C SER A 5 -12.26 -8.69 -15.92
N ALA A 6 -12.10 -7.44 -15.47
CA ALA A 6 -13.10 -6.41 -15.61
C ALA A 6 -12.46 -5.03 -15.64
N ASP A 7 -13.17 -4.08 -16.24
CA ASP A 7 -12.86 -2.67 -16.13
C ASP A 7 -13.55 -2.12 -14.88
N VAL A 8 -12.79 -1.41 -14.05
CA VAL A 8 -13.27 -0.88 -12.77
C VAL A 8 -13.20 0.64 -12.80
N ARG A 9 -14.30 1.27 -12.41
CA ARG A 9 -14.34 2.72 -12.25
C ARG A 9 -13.63 3.13 -10.96
N VAL A 10 -12.73 4.09 -11.10
CA VAL A 10 -11.89 4.64 -10.03
C VAL A 10 -12.35 6.05 -9.71
N SER A 11 -12.28 6.40 -8.43
CA SER A 11 -12.60 7.71 -7.88
C SER A 11 -11.76 7.93 -6.62
N ASP A 12 -11.30 9.16 -6.39
CA ASP A 12 -10.46 9.51 -5.22
C ASP A 12 -9.24 8.59 -5.08
N HIS A 13 -8.56 8.38 -6.21
CA HIS A 13 -7.40 7.50 -6.32
C HIS A 13 -7.61 6.05 -5.85
N ALA A 14 -8.84 5.53 -5.86
CA ALA A 14 -9.07 4.19 -5.34
C ALA A 14 -10.21 3.40 -6.00
N PHE A 15 -10.04 2.08 -5.93
CA PHE A 15 -11.12 1.08 -6.01
C PHE A 15 -10.95 0.08 -4.87
N GLY A 16 -11.99 -0.72 -4.59
CA GLY A 16 -12.07 -1.54 -3.38
C GLY A 16 -12.07 -3.05 -3.61
N LEU A 17 -11.51 -3.78 -2.64
CA LEU A 17 -11.85 -5.16 -2.33
C LEU A 17 -12.68 -5.15 -1.04
N LEU A 18 -14.00 -5.06 -1.16
CA LEU A 18 -14.88 -4.75 -0.03
C LEU A 18 -15.67 -5.98 0.42
N ASP A 19 -15.74 -6.21 1.72
CA ASP A 19 -16.47 -7.34 2.31
C ASP A 19 -17.90 -6.91 2.66
N GLY A 20 -18.85 -7.25 1.78
CA GLY A 20 -20.23 -6.80 1.90
C GLY A 20 -20.42 -5.29 1.69
N GLY A 21 -19.51 -4.64 0.94
CA GLY A 21 -19.57 -3.22 0.60
C GLY A 21 -19.15 -2.26 1.73
N GLU A 22 -18.60 -2.77 2.84
CA GLU A 22 -18.15 -1.93 3.96
C GLU A 22 -16.78 -1.30 3.69
N ILE A 23 -16.64 -0.02 4.07
CA ILE A 23 -15.39 0.74 3.96
C ILE A 23 -15.05 1.32 5.35
N PRO A 24 -14.37 0.55 6.23
CA PRO A 24 -13.95 1.03 7.55
C PRO A 24 -12.70 1.91 7.43
N ILE A 25 -12.87 3.08 6.79
CA ILE A 25 -11.80 4.01 6.38
C ILE A 25 -10.94 4.52 7.56
N GLU A 26 -11.49 4.57 8.76
CA GLU A 26 -10.78 4.94 9.98
C GLU A 26 -9.66 3.96 10.35
N THR A 27 -9.68 2.76 9.76
CA THR A 27 -8.67 1.72 9.96
C THR A 27 -7.68 1.62 8.80
N ALA A 28 -7.73 2.56 7.85
CA ALA A 28 -6.91 2.55 6.65
C ALA A 28 -5.41 2.70 6.95
N ASP A 29 -4.62 1.75 6.44
CA ASP A 29 -3.16 1.74 6.49
C ASP A 29 -2.59 1.82 5.06
N TYR A 30 -1.99 2.98 4.75
CA TYR A 30 -1.38 3.30 3.45
C TYR A 30 0.09 2.91 3.37
N SER A 31 0.66 2.29 4.42
CA SER A 31 2.11 2.15 4.61
C SER A 31 2.85 1.34 3.54
N ASN A 32 2.16 0.52 2.75
CA ASN A 32 2.76 -0.21 1.62
C ASN A 32 2.66 0.56 0.28
N GLY A 33 1.89 1.64 0.21
CA GLY A 33 1.76 2.54 -0.95
C GLY A 33 0.93 2.02 -2.12
N LEU A 34 0.32 0.84 -2.01
CA LEU A 34 -0.50 0.24 -3.07
C LEU A 34 -1.80 -0.36 -2.53
N VAL A 35 -1.71 -1.29 -1.58
CA VAL A 35 -2.88 -1.94 -0.95
C VAL A 35 -3.17 -1.23 0.37
N VAL A 36 -4.19 -0.38 0.40
CA VAL A 36 -4.63 0.27 1.63
C VAL A 36 -5.36 -0.74 2.47
N LEU A 37 -4.71 -1.24 3.51
CA LEU A 37 -5.27 -2.27 4.37
C LEU A 37 -6.28 -1.66 5.34
N MET A 38 -7.36 -2.39 5.60
CA MET A 38 -8.38 -2.01 6.57
C MET A 38 -8.71 -3.19 7.47
N SER A 39 -9.52 -2.96 8.52
CA SER A 39 -9.98 -4.00 9.44
C SER A 39 -10.87 -5.07 8.76
N ALA A 40 -11.52 -4.70 7.66
CA ALA A 40 -12.21 -5.58 6.72
C ALA A 40 -12.06 -5.02 5.30
N GLY A 41 -11.77 -5.87 4.33
CA GLY A 41 -11.46 -5.47 2.96
C GLY A 41 -10.13 -4.73 2.82
N ALA A 42 -9.95 -4.12 1.66
CA ALA A 42 -8.81 -3.25 1.33
C ALA A 42 -9.20 -2.29 0.20
N LEU A 43 -8.47 -1.19 0.05
CA LEU A 43 -8.50 -0.39 -1.17
C LEU A 43 -7.22 -0.61 -1.98
N LEU A 44 -7.29 -0.40 -3.28
CA LEU A 44 -6.12 -0.30 -4.16
C LEU A 44 -5.95 1.16 -4.54
N TYR A 45 -4.80 1.73 -4.16
CA TYR A 45 -4.44 3.10 -4.50
C TYR A 45 -3.95 3.19 -5.95
N THR A 46 -4.56 4.08 -6.72
CA THR A 46 -4.29 4.29 -8.14
C THR A 46 -3.46 5.54 -8.38
N GLY A 47 -2.88 5.63 -9.57
CA GLY A 47 -2.19 6.83 -10.01
C GLY A 47 -3.14 7.92 -10.46
N ILE A 48 -4.07 7.56 -11.34
CA ILE A 48 -5.21 8.41 -11.73
C ILE A 48 -6.07 8.73 -10.51
N ASP A 49 -6.67 9.92 -10.51
CA ASP A 49 -7.65 10.32 -9.50
C ASP A 49 -9.01 9.68 -9.80
N THR A 50 -9.48 9.86 -11.04
CA THR A 50 -10.80 9.41 -11.48
C THR A 50 -10.71 8.79 -12.87
N GLY A 51 -11.41 7.68 -13.12
CA GLY A 51 -11.41 7.09 -14.45
C GLY A 51 -11.76 5.61 -14.48
N VAL A 52 -11.12 4.89 -15.38
CA VAL A 52 -11.24 3.43 -15.51
C VAL A 52 -9.86 2.81 -15.42
N VAL A 53 -9.77 1.64 -14.78
CA VAL A 53 -8.57 0.78 -14.78
C VAL A 53 -8.96 -0.63 -15.19
N HIS A 54 -8.01 -1.39 -15.75
CA HIS A 54 -8.24 -2.79 -16.07
C HIS A 54 -7.75 -3.68 -14.93
N VAL A 55 -8.61 -4.57 -14.44
CA VAL A 55 -8.31 -5.49 -13.32
C VAL A 55 -8.46 -6.93 -13.77
N GLY A 56 -7.36 -7.67 -13.82
CA GLY A 56 -7.34 -9.13 -13.89
C GLY A 56 -7.37 -9.77 -12.51
N LEU A 57 -8.00 -10.94 -12.40
CA LEU A 57 -8.17 -11.70 -11.16
C LEU A 57 -7.70 -13.13 -11.36
N THR A 58 -6.93 -13.65 -10.40
CA THR A 58 -6.62 -15.08 -10.28
C THR A 58 -6.99 -15.55 -8.87
N LEU A 59 -7.99 -16.41 -8.76
CA LEU A 59 -8.41 -17.01 -7.48
C LEU A 59 -7.87 -18.44 -7.35
N ALA A 60 -7.00 -18.65 -6.36
CA ALA A 60 -6.39 -19.93 -6.07
C ALA A 60 -6.83 -20.48 -4.70
N SER A 61 -6.80 -21.81 -4.55
CA SER A 61 -7.11 -22.48 -3.28
C SER A 61 -5.90 -22.63 -2.36
N GLN A 62 -4.70 -22.38 -2.88
CA GLN A 62 -3.43 -22.52 -2.20
C GLN A 62 -2.47 -21.44 -2.70
N PRO A 63 -1.38 -21.15 -1.95
CA PRO A 63 -0.35 -20.25 -2.43
C PRO A 63 0.18 -20.71 -3.79
N PRO A 64 0.29 -19.83 -4.79
CA PRO A 64 0.91 -20.16 -6.06
C PRO A 64 2.38 -20.51 -5.90
N ASP A 65 2.85 -21.54 -6.63
CA ASP A 65 4.22 -22.07 -6.55
C ASP A 65 5.29 -21.05 -6.97
N ASN A 66 4.94 -20.10 -7.82
CA ASN A 66 5.84 -19.07 -8.31
C ASN A 66 5.67 -17.77 -7.50
N LEU A 67 6.77 -17.25 -6.94
CA LEU A 67 6.79 -16.00 -6.17
C LEU A 67 6.50 -14.77 -7.05
N VAL A 68 6.81 -14.85 -8.33
CA VAL A 68 6.54 -13.84 -9.37
C VAL A 68 6.19 -14.64 -10.62
N PRO A 69 5.11 -14.33 -11.36
CA PRO A 69 4.94 -14.85 -12.71
C PRO A 69 6.22 -14.49 -13.45
N ASP A 70 6.99 -15.49 -13.86
CA ASP A 70 8.01 -15.28 -14.89
C ASP A 70 7.33 -14.44 -15.96
N ALA A 71 7.94 -13.31 -16.33
CA ALA A 71 7.49 -12.46 -17.41
C ALA A 71 7.11 -13.37 -18.57
N GLY A 72 5.82 -13.60 -18.73
CA GLY A 72 5.32 -14.64 -19.59
C GLY A 72 5.80 -14.32 -20.99
N THR A 73 6.37 -15.32 -21.64
CA THR A 73 6.67 -15.39 -23.07
C THR A 73 5.40 -15.30 -23.95
N ASP A 74 4.36 -14.63 -23.46
CA ASP A 74 3.17 -14.27 -24.21
C ASP A 74 3.39 -12.87 -24.74
N ASP A 75 3.69 -12.82 -26.03
CA ASP A 75 3.99 -11.63 -26.85
C ASP A 75 2.81 -10.62 -26.93
N ASN A 76 1.82 -10.70 -26.04
CA ASN A 76 0.69 -9.76 -25.91
C ASN A 76 0.51 -9.17 -24.49
N LEU A 77 1.30 -9.57 -23.48
CA LEU A 77 1.31 -8.93 -22.15
C LEU A 77 2.62 -8.12 -21.92
N GLY A 78 3.22 -7.63 -23.00
CA GLY A 78 4.61 -7.18 -23.16
C GLY A 78 5.07 -5.91 -22.42
N ALA A 79 4.74 -5.75 -21.15
CA ALA A 79 5.48 -4.89 -20.22
C ALA A 79 5.55 -5.57 -18.85
N SER A 80 6.77 -5.77 -18.33
CA SER A 80 6.99 -6.33 -17.01
C SER A 80 6.22 -5.52 -15.95
N TRP A 81 5.54 -6.22 -15.03
CA TRP A 81 4.87 -5.58 -13.89
C TRP A 81 5.84 -4.64 -13.15
N GLN A 82 5.41 -3.40 -12.93
CA GLN A 82 6.23 -2.33 -12.38
C GLN A 82 6.31 -2.45 -10.85
N ASP A 83 5.17 -2.68 -10.20
CA ASP A 83 5.11 -2.88 -8.75
C ASP A 83 4.38 -4.17 -8.41
N ILE A 84 4.85 -4.80 -7.34
CA ILE A 84 4.35 -6.07 -6.83
C ILE A 84 4.33 -5.98 -5.30
N VAL A 85 3.13 -6.04 -4.73
CA VAL A 85 2.93 -6.03 -3.27
C VAL A 85 2.10 -7.24 -2.87
N GLU A 86 2.51 -7.90 -1.80
CA GLU A 86 1.65 -8.86 -1.12
C GLU A 86 1.15 -8.30 0.21
N ALA A 87 -0.12 -8.56 0.52
CA ALA A 87 -0.74 -8.15 1.76
C ALA A 87 -1.85 -9.11 2.17
N SER A 88 -2.25 -9.08 3.45
CA SER A 88 -3.33 -9.93 3.96
C SER A 88 -4.61 -9.11 4.09
N VAL A 89 -5.68 -9.55 3.42
CA VAL A 89 -7.00 -8.91 3.41
C VAL A 89 -7.96 -9.75 4.23
N HIS A 90 -8.73 -9.09 5.11
CA HIS A 90 -9.70 -9.75 5.97
C HIS A 90 -11.10 -9.68 5.37
N ALA A 91 -11.78 -10.82 5.24
CA ALA A 91 -13.16 -10.92 4.78
C ALA A 91 -14.03 -11.57 5.87
N PRO A 92 -14.41 -10.86 6.95
CA PRO A 92 -15.16 -11.43 8.07
C PRO A 92 -16.53 -12.00 7.71
N ARG A 93 -17.19 -11.52 6.65
CA ARG A 93 -18.47 -12.02 6.13
C ARG A 93 -18.29 -13.01 4.99
N GLY A 94 -17.08 -13.13 4.45
CA GLY A 94 -16.80 -13.95 3.28
C GLY A 94 -17.56 -13.48 2.04
N GLN A 95 -17.83 -12.19 1.94
CA GLN A 95 -18.49 -11.50 0.83
C GLN A 95 -17.55 -10.49 0.17
N LEU A 96 -16.27 -10.84 0.04
CA LEU A 96 -15.25 -9.98 -0.56
C LEU A 96 -15.52 -9.84 -2.07
N ARG A 97 -15.70 -8.60 -2.53
CA ARG A 97 -16.01 -8.26 -3.93
C ARG A 97 -15.07 -7.19 -4.45
N LEU A 98 -14.87 -7.18 -5.76
CA LEU A 98 -14.23 -6.08 -6.46
C LEU A 98 -15.27 -4.97 -6.63
N ASP A 99 -15.00 -3.80 -6.08
CA ASP A 99 -15.96 -2.70 -6.01
C ASP A 99 -15.34 -1.41 -6.56
N SER A 100 -16.14 -0.65 -7.30
CA SER A 100 -15.92 0.78 -7.48
C SER A 100 -16.50 1.52 -6.28
N LEU A 101 -15.82 2.56 -5.79
CA LEU A 101 -16.32 3.33 -4.65
C LEU A 101 -17.58 4.14 -4.99
N ASP A 102 -17.71 4.58 -6.24
CA ASP A 102 -18.86 5.35 -6.71
C ASP A 102 -20.03 4.48 -7.18
N THR A 103 -19.72 3.36 -7.86
CA THR A 103 -20.76 2.55 -8.53
C THR A 103 -21.04 1.21 -7.84
N GLY A 104 -20.32 0.89 -6.76
CA GLY A 104 -20.47 -0.34 -6.00
C GLY A 104 -19.87 -1.57 -6.70
N PRO A 105 -20.38 -2.77 -6.41
CA PRO A 105 -19.77 -4.02 -6.87
C PRO A 105 -19.72 -4.16 -8.38
N VAL A 106 -18.54 -4.54 -8.87
CA VAL A 106 -18.31 -4.88 -10.28
C VAL A 106 -19.07 -6.16 -10.60
N SER A 107 -19.87 -6.10 -11.66
CA SER A 107 -20.63 -7.26 -12.16
C SER A 107 -19.71 -8.20 -12.94
N ASP A 108 -20.15 -9.44 -13.14
CA ASP A 108 -19.46 -10.43 -13.99
C ASP A 108 -18.06 -10.87 -13.53
N VAL A 109 -17.68 -10.54 -12.29
CA VAL A 109 -16.51 -11.12 -11.59
C VAL A 109 -16.95 -12.04 -10.45
N PRO A 110 -16.19 -13.12 -10.18
CA PRO A 110 -16.50 -14.02 -9.08
C PRO A 110 -16.31 -13.34 -7.72
N LEU A 111 -16.90 -13.92 -6.69
CA LEU A 111 -16.61 -13.54 -5.31
C LEU A 111 -15.14 -13.82 -5.00
N LEU A 112 -14.45 -12.84 -4.41
CA LEU A 112 -13.00 -12.90 -4.14
C LEU A 112 -12.66 -13.71 -2.88
N SER A 113 -13.68 -14.10 -2.11
CA SER A 113 -13.60 -14.99 -0.95
C SER A 113 -14.31 -16.33 -1.21
N PRO A 114 -13.85 -17.14 -2.18
CA PRO A 114 -14.55 -18.38 -2.58
C PRO A 114 -14.55 -19.47 -1.49
N HIS A 115 -13.72 -19.32 -0.45
CA HIS A 115 -13.64 -20.24 0.69
C HIS A 115 -14.39 -19.71 1.93
N GLY A 116 -15.24 -18.69 1.75
CA GLY A 116 -16.05 -18.09 2.81
C GLY A 116 -15.27 -17.11 3.69
N PRO A 117 -15.77 -16.84 4.91
CA PRO A 117 -15.14 -15.91 5.83
C PRO A 117 -13.70 -16.26 6.22
N GLY A 118 -12.84 -15.26 6.34
CA GLY A 118 -11.47 -15.44 6.84
C GLY A 118 -10.45 -14.49 6.25
N TRP A 119 -9.19 -14.89 6.35
CA TRP A 119 -8.05 -14.14 5.82
C TRP A 119 -7.63 -14.68 4.44
N TYR A 120 -7.36 -13.74 3.54
CA TYR A 120 -6.89 -14.01 2.20
C TYR A 120 -5.56 -13.28 2.00
N ARG A 121 -4.58 -13.97 1.43
CA ARG A 121 -3.38 -13.33 0.92
C ARG A 121 -3.70 -12.80 -0.47
N LEU A 122 -3.42 -11.52 -0.67
CA LEU A 122 -3.47 -10.81 -1.94
C LEU A 122 -2.04 -10.60 -2.42
N ARG A 123 -1.78 -10.89 -3.68
CA ARG A 123 -0.62 -10.40 -4.44
C ARG A 123 -1.13 -9.52 -5.57
N ALA A 124 -0.81 -8.24 -5.49
CA ALA A 124 -1.17 -7.23 -6.48
C ALA A 124 0.03 -6.95 -7.38
N PHE A 125 -0.16 -7.10 -8.68
CA PHE A 125 0.77 -6.69 -9.72
C PHE A 125 0.20 -5.48 -10.43
N VAL A 126 1.00 -4.44 -10.62
CA VAL A 126 0.50 -3.19 -11.20
C VAL A 126 1.48 -2.58 -12.18
N ARG A 127 0.93 -1.86 -13.15
CA ARG A 127 1.68 -1.02 -14.09
C ARG A 127 0.84 0.19 -14.51
N GLY A 128 1.51 1.27 -14.86
CA GLY A 128 0.90 2.48 -15.43
C GLY A 128 0.63 3.60 -14.43
N ARG A 129 0.78 3.36 -13.11
CA ARG A 129 0.38 4.30 -12.04
C ARG A 129 1.04 5.67 -12.07
N ASP A 130 2.24 5.80 -12.63
CA ASP A 130 2.89 7.11 -12.74
C ASP A 130 2.66 7.79 -14.10
N THR A 131 1.95 7.15 -15.03
CA THR A 131 1.83 7.62 -16.43
C THR A 131 0.85 8.80 -16.55
N HIS A 132 -0.26 8.75 -15.81
CA HIS A 132 -1.31 9.76 -15.80
C HIS A 132 -1.70 10.13 -14.36
N PHE A 133 -0.70 10.35 -13.51
CA PHE A 133 -0.93 10.66 -12.10
C PHE A 133 -1.87 11.86 -11.93
N ASP A 134 -2.83 11.76 -11.01
CA ASP A 134 -3.81 12.81 -10.67
C ASP A 134 -4.73 13.21 -11.85
N ALA A 135 -4.75 12.41 -12.92
CA ALA A 135 -5.58 12.69 -14.08
C ALA A 135 -7.01 12.15 -13.91
N VAL A 136 -7.92 12.76 -14.67
CA VAL A 136 -9.18 12.15 -15.05
C VAL A 136 -8.97 11.40 -16.37
N ALA A 137 -9.12 10.07 -16.37
CA ALA A 137 -8.83 9.23 -17.52
C ALA A 137 -10.08 8.50 -18.03
N ASP A 138 -10.48 8.77 -19.27
CA ASP A 138 -11.64 8.11 -19.92
C ASP A 138 -11.35 6.67 -20.39
N ALA A 139 -10.07 6.33 -20.54
CA ALA A 139 -9.61 5.00 -20.94
C ALA A 139 -8.79 4.33 -19.84
N ALA A 140 -8.74 3.00 -19.85
CA ALA A 140 -7.90 2.22 -18.93
C ALA A 140 -6.42 2.45 -19.21
N VAL A 141 -5.79 3.35 -18.43
CA VAL A 141 -4.36 3.70 -18.54
C VAL A 141 -3.49 3.01 -17.48
N GLU A 142 -4.12 2.31 -16.54
CA GLU A 142 -3.46 1.49 -15.53
C GLU A 142 -4.01 0.06 -15.59
N GLU A 143 -3.12 -0.88 -15.31
CA GLU A 143 -3.45 -2.30 -15.30
C GLU A 143 -3.04 -2.92 -13.97
N TYR A 144 -3.95 -3.72 -13.45
CA TYR A 144 -3.84 -4.42 -12.19
C TYR A 144 -4.08 -5.90 -12.44
N HIS A 145 -3.28 -6.76 -11.82
CA HIS A 145 -3.60 -8.17 -11.70
C HIS A 145 -3.59 -8.56 -10.21
N LEU A 146 -4.69 -9.09 -9.72
CA LEU A 146 -4.88 -9.44 -8.32
C LEU A 146 -4.97 -10.95 -8.19
N GLN A 147 -4.01 -11.52 -7.49
CA GLN A 147 -3.99 -12.95 -7.18
C GLN A 147 -4.35 -13.16 -5.72
N LEU A 148 -5.39 -13.96 -5.44
CA LEU A 148 -5.90 -14.19 -4.09
C LEU A 148 -5.94 -15.68 -3.74
N TRP A 149 -5.59 -15.99 -2.49
CA TRP A 149 -5.73 -17.34 -1.92
C TRP A 149 -5.96 -17.29 -0.41
N PRO A 150 -6.67 -18.25 0.20
CA PRO A 150 -6.79 -18.33 1.66
C PRO A 150 -5.42 -18.52 2.32
N ALA A 151 -5.12 -17.71 3.34
CA ALA A 151 -3.90 -17.85 4.12
C ALA A 151 -4.04 -17.19 5.50
N PRO A 152 -3.31 -17.64 6.53
CA PRO A 152 -3.18 -16.90 7.77
C PRO A 152 -2.64 -15.47 7.54
N PRO A 153 -3.02 -14.49 8.39
CA PRO A 153 -2.52 -13.13 8.26
C PRO A 153 -1.00 -13.09 8.43
N ALA A 154 -0.35 -12.40 7.50
CA ALA A 154 1.07 -12.08 7.55
C ALA A 154 1.28 -10.60 7.17
N PRO A 155 2.39 -9.98 7.63
CA PRO A 155 2.75 -8.61 7.24
C PRO A 155 2.80 -8.43 5.72
N ALA A 156 2.63 -7.18 5.28
CA ALA A 156 2.80 -6.83 3.88
C ALA A 156 4.25 -7.06 3.43
N VAL A 157 4.45 -7.49 2.19
CA VAL A 157 5.75 -7.70 1.56
C VAL A 157 5.83 -6.88 0.29
N LEU A 158 6.77 -5.95 0.23
CA LEU A 158 7.08 -5.15 -0.94
C LEU A 158 8.06 -5.93 -1.83
N ILE A 159 7.55 -6.65 -2.83
CA ILE A 159 8.38 -7.46 -3.73
C ILE A 159 9.08 -6.56 -4.76
N ARG A 160 8.35 -5.58 -5.30
CA ARG A 160 8.88 -4.56 -6.21
C ARG A 160 8.08 -3.27 -6.04
N THR A 161 8.76 -2.15 -5.89
CA THR A 161 8.13 -0.83 -5.80
C THR A 161 9.03 0.20 -6.50
N THR A 162 8.59 0.67 -7.65
CA THR A 162 9.23 1.65 -8.53
C THR A 162 8.40 2.91 -8.68
N ASP A 163 7.12 2.85 -8.29
CA ASP A 163 6.15 3.93 -8.36
C ASP A 163 6.47 5.14 -7.44
N GLN A 164 6.30 6.34 -7.98
CA GLN A 164 6.43 7.61 -7.26
C GLN A 164 5.19 7.90 -6.41
N CYS A 165 3.99 7.62 -6.94
CA CYS A 165 2.74 7.87 -6.22
C CYS A 165 2.67 7.10 -4.88
N GLY A 166 2.98 5.81 -4.87
CA GLY A 166 3.07 5.04 -3.62
C GLY A 166 4.31 5.36 -2.80
N ALA A 167 5.41 5.84 -3.39
CA ALA A 167 6.56 6.31 -2.61
C ALA A 167 6.19 7.50 -1.71
N GLY A 168 5.32 8.39 -2.19
CA GLY A 168 4.75 9.49 -1.41
C GLY A 168 3.97 8.98 -0.18
N LEU A 169 3.08 7.99 -0.39
CA LEU A 169 2.31 7.36 0.69
C LEU A 169 3.20 6.67 1.72
N ARG A 170 4.15 5.83 1.26
CA ARG A 170 5.10 5.13 2.13
C ARG A 170 5.91 6.10 2.99
N SER A 171 6.30 7.24 2.42
CA SER A 171 7.05 8.29 3.14
C SER A 171 6.18 9.02 4.17
N ALA A 172 4.90 9.27 3.85
CA ALA A 172 3.96 9.91 4.77
C ALA A 172 3.55 8.99 5.94
N SER A 173 3.51 7.68 5.71
CA SER A 173 3.20 6.67 6.72
C SER A 173 4.41 6.24 7.55
N ALA A 174 5.63 6.63 7.17
CA ALA A 174 6.80 6.40 8.01
C ALA A 174 6.59 7.11 9.35
N PRO A 175 6.85 6.45 10.50
CA PRO A 175 6.77 7.12 11.79
C PRO A 175 7.65 8.37 11.72
N ALA A 176 7.06 9.54 11.97
CA ALA A 176 7.79 10.79 12.02
C ALA A 176 9.02 10.55 12.89
N SER A 177 10.21 10.68 12.30
CA SER A 177 11.45 10.78 13.04
C SER A 177 11.20 11.86 14.08
N HIS A 178 10.96 11.47 15.34
CA HIS A 178 10.73 12.43 16.41
C HIS A 178 11.87 13.44 16.33
N PRO A 179 11.61 14.75 16.18
CA PRO A 179 12.62 15.73 16.53
C PRO A 179 13.03 15.36 17.95
N ALA A 180 14.32 15.07 18.16
CA ALA A 180 14.83 14.66 19.46
C ALA A 180 14.18 15.55 20.53
N GLU A 181 13.43 14.94 21.45
CA GLU A 181 12.75 15.66 22.51
C GLU A 181 13.78 16.60 23.15
N PRO A 182 13.54 17.92 23.21
CA PRO A 182 14.51 18.82 23.82
C PRO A 182 14.81 18.29 25.23
N PRO A 183 16.08 18.13 25.60
CA PRO A 183 16.43 17.47 26.85
C PRO A 183 15.69 18.13 28.01
N PRO A 184 15.25 17.38 29.04
CA PRO A 184 14.53 17.91 30.19
C PRO A 184 15.17 19.21 30.69
N ARG A 185 14.38 20.21 31.09
CA ARG A 185 14.91 21.54 31.50
C ARG A 185 16.11 21.44 32.47
N GLN A 186 16.10 20.46 33.36
CA GLN A 186 17.21 20.18 34.28
C GLN A 186 18.51 19.77 33.56
N GLN A 187 18.41 18.96 32.50
CA GLN A 187 19.56 18.59 31.66
C GLN A 187 20.05 19.79 30.82
N ALA A 188 19.14 20.61 30.29
CA ALA A 188 19.50 21.82 29.54
C ALA A 188 20.21 22.87 30.45
N GLU A 189 19.72 23.05 31.68
CA GLU A 189 20.32 23.92 32.70
C GLU A 189 21.69 23.38 33.14
N GLN A 190 21.81 22.08 33.39
CA GLN A 190 23.09 21.46 33.73
C GLN A 190 24.11 21.56 32.59
N GLN A 191 23.69 21.37 31.34
CA GLN A 191 24.54 21.54 30.17
C GLN A 191 25.00 22.99 30.00
N THR A 192 24.10 23.95 30.23
CA THR A 192 24.42 25.38 30.17
C THR A 192 25.43 25.75 31.24
N ARG A 193 25.23 25.27 32.46
CA ARG A 193 26.15 25.48 33.59
C ARG A 193 27.51 24.84 33.34
N ASN A 194 27.55 23.61 32.83
CA ASN A 194 28.79 22.92 32.50
C ASN A 194 29.58 23.64 31.37
N ARG A 195 28.89 24.18 30.37
CA ARG A 195 29.51 24.97 29.30
C ARG A 195 30.08 26.28 29.82
N LEU A 196 29.36 26.96 30.70
CA LEU A 196 29.83 28.19 31.33
C LEU A 196 31.08 27.93 32.20
N ASP A 197 31.06 26.87 33.00
CA ASP A 197 32.22 26.47 33.83
C ASP A 197 33.45 26.13 32.98
N GLN A 198 33.26 25.43 31.85
CA GLN A 198 34.35 25.15 30.91
C GLN A 198 34.88 26.43 30.24
N ALA A 199 34.01 27.37 29.87
CA ALA A 199 34.41 28.63 29.27
C ALA A 199 35.20 29.51 30.26
N ILE A 200 34.76 29.56 31.52
CA ILE A 200 35.46 30.28 32.59
C ILE A 200 36.83 29.64 32.83
N ARG A 201 36.93 28.31 32.96
CA ARG A 201 38.22 27.61 33.12
C ARG A 201 39.18 27.86 31.96
N LYS A 202 38.69 27.91 30.72
CA LYS A 202 39.49 28.26 29.54
C LYS A 202 39.95 29.73 29.57
N ALA A 203 39.11 30.66 30.04
CA ALA A 203 39.42 32.08 30.11
C ALA A 203 40.39 32.45 31.26
N THR A 204 40.33 31.72 32.39
CA THR A 204 41.25 31.94 33.53
C THR A 204 42.59 31.21 33.39
N GLY A 205 42.79 30.46 32.29
CA GLY A 205 44.06 29.82 31.95
C GLY A 205 45.10 30.82 31.44
N ARG A 206 45.71 31.58 32.36
CA ARG A 206 46.95 32.34 32.11
C ARG A 206 48.11 31.34 31.89
N PRO A 207 48.96 31.51 30.86
CA PRO A 207 50.14 30.66 30.67
C PRO A 207 51.19 30.89 31.78
N PRO A 208 52.10 29.92 32.00
CA PRO A 208 52.91 29.80 33.22
C PRO A 208 54.00 30.86 33.34
N ALA A 209 54.48 31.06 34.57
CA ALA A 209 55.84 31.54 34.86
C ALA A 209 56.67 30.37 35.40
#